data_AF-A0A4U9UWN4-F1
#
_entry.id   AF-A0A4U9UWN4-F1
#
_cell.length_a   1.000
_cell.length_b   1.000
_cell.length_c   1.000
_cell.angle_alpha   90.00
_cell.angle_beta   90.00
_cell.angle_gamma   90.00
#
_symmetry.space_group_name_H-M   'P 1'
#
loop_
_entity.id
_entity.type
_entity.pdbx_description
1 polymer ?
#
loop_
_entity_poly.entity_id
_entity_poly.type
_entity_poly.pdbx_seq_one_letter_code
_entity_poly.pdbx_strand_id
1 'polypeptide(L)'
;MKSLSLLALTTLLACSMLFVVCKSESHLDNPYQGKTEKELEILSDEKYHQIVSFASPVTCTNADDWKLMEIQSVCGASHLAYHRSVDKTTLRNKINDYNRLMEVYRPLIAPRINCAAYQKPLGVRCNNGKGIVGYEQTSPGY
;
A
#
# COMPACT_ATOMS: atom_id res chain seq x y z
N MET A 1 42.74 33.66 36.22
CA MET A 1 41.84 32.48 36.24
C MET A 1 40.37 32.88 36.08
N LYS A 2 40.00 33.56 34.97
CA LYS A 2 38.58 33.94 34.69
C LYS A 2 38.08 33.40 33.34
N SER A 3 38.96 32.82 32.52
CA SER A 3 38.66 32.28 31.19
C SER A 3 38.16 30.83 31.20
N LEU A 4 38.51 30.03 32.21
CA LEU A 4 38.05 28.64 32.32
C LEU A 4 36.53 28.52 32.54
N SER A 5 35.92 29.48 33.24
CA SER A 5 34.48 29.46 33.54
C SER A 5 33.59 29.83 32.35
N LEU A 6 34.10 30.62 31.39
CA LEU A 6 33.35 30.97 30.18
C LEU A 6 33.35 29.84 29.15
N LEU A 7 34.47 29.12 29.02
CA LEU A 7 34.59 27.96 28.13
C LEU A 7 33.68 26.80 28.55
N ALA A 8 33.52 26.56 29.86
CA ALA A 8 32.61 25.53 30.36
C ALA A 8 31.13 25.87 30.11
N LEU A 9 30.75 27.16 30.17
CA LEU A 9 29.38 27.61 29.96
C LEU A 9 28.99 27.57 28.47
N THR A 10 29.92 27.85 27.56
CA THR A 10 29.66 27.79 26.10
C THR A 10 29.59 26.37 25.58
N THR A 11 30.35 25.41 26.13
CA THR A 11 30.22 23.98 25.79
C THR A 11 28.91 23.36 26.29
N LEU A 12 28.37 23.83 27.42
CA LEU A 12 27.12 23.30 27.97
C LEU A 12 25.89 23.77 27.16
N LEU A 13 25.93 25.00 26.62
CA LEU A 13 24.88 25.53 25.74
C LEU A 13 24.88 24.93 24.33
N ALA A 14 26.03 24.46 23.84
CA ALA A 14 26.15 23.82 22.53
C ALA A 14 25.66 22.36 22.53
N CYS A 15 25.79 21.64 23.66
CA CYS A 15 25.29 20.26 23.78
C CYS A 15 23.77 20.16 23.92
N SER A 16 23.09 21.18 24.44
CA SER A 16 21.62 21.20 24.56
C SER A 16 20.90 21.49 23.24
N MET A 17 21.61 22.01 22.23
CA MET A 17 21.06 22.26 20.89
C MET A 17 21.09 21.01 19.99
N LEU A 18 21.79 19.94 20.38
CA LEU A 18 21.86 18.68 19.62
C LEU A 18 20.72 17.69 19.94
N PHE A 19 19.89 17.96 20.94
CA PHE A 19 18.74 17.11 21.29
C PHE A 19 17.40 17.55 20.67
N VAL A 20 17.37 18.64 19.89
CA VAL A 20 16.14 19.13 19.24
C VAL A 20 15.90 18.50 17.86
N VAL A 21 16.86 17.74 17.33
CA VAL A 21 16.73 17.05 16.03
C VAL A 21 16.47 15.56 16.24
N CYS A 22 15.31 15.25 16.81
CA CYS A 22 14.60 13.99 16.60
C CYS A 22 13.18 14.11 17.19
N LYS A 23 12.34 15.01 16.65
CA LYS A 23 10.91 14.67 16.58
C LYS A 23 10.82 13.57 15.54
N SER A 24 10.83 12.31 16.00
CA SER A 24 10.53 11.18 15.15
C SER A 24 9.21 11.46 14.43
N GLU A 25 9.18 11.29 13.11
CA GLU A 25 7.97 11.33 12.28
C GLU A 25 7.04 10.13 12.58
N SER A 26 6.86 9.77 13.85
CA SER A 26 6.07 8.64 14.31
C SER A 26 4.57 8.93 14.38
N HIS A 27 4.13 10.10 13.89
CA HIS A 27 2.73 10.55 13.90
C HIS A 27 2.26 11.09 12.55
N LEU A 28 2.70 10.48 11.43
CA LEU A 28 1.97 10.67 10.18
C LEU A 28 0.66 9.90 10.26
N ASP A 29 -0.34 10.54 10.87
CA ASP A 29 -1.70 10.03 10.94
C ASP A 29 -2.14 9.54 9.56
N ASN A 30 -2.83 8.39 9.53
CA ASN A 30 -3.36 7.87 8.29
C ASN A 30 -4.44 8.85 7.77
N PRO A 31 -4.29 9.42 6.55
CA PRO A 31 -5.14 10.52 6.07
C PRO A 31 -6.60 10.11 5.83
N TYR A 32 -6.90 8.81 5.93
CA TYR A 32 -8.24 8.26 5.80
C TYR A 32 -8.95 8.10 7.16
N GLN A 33 -8.26 8.37 8.27
CA GLN A 33 -8.86 8.37 9.61
C GLN A 33 -9.98 9.41 9.71
N GLY A 34 -11.04 9.06 10.46
CA GLY A 34 -12.20 9.92 10.68
C GLY A 34 -13.19 10.01 9.52
N LYS A 35 -12.91 9.38 8.37
CA LYS A 35 -13.88 9.26 7.27
C LYS A 35 -14.99 8.26 7.62
N THR A 36 -16.18 8.52 7.12
CA THR A 36 -17.32 7.60 7.24
C THR A 36 -17.10 6.34 6.40
N GLU A 37 -17.80 5.25 6.76
CA GLU A 37 -17.77 4.00 6.00
C GLU A 37 -18.11 4.22 4.52
N LYS A 38 -19.10 5.09 4.22
CA LYS A 38 -19.53 5.37 2.84
C LYS A 38 -18.48 6.14 2.03
N GLU A 39 -17.80 7.10 2.64
CA GLU A 39 -16.70 7.82 1.98
C GLU A 39 -15.52 6.89 1.69
N LEU A 40 -15.20 5.99 2.63
CA LEU A 40 -14.13 5.01 2.44
C LEU A 40 -14.45 4.01 1.32
N GLU A 41 -15.70 3.54 1.23
CA GLU A 41 -16.17 2.69 0.13
C GLU A 41 -15.93 3.37 -1.23
N ILE A 42 -16.47 4.58 -1.42
CA ILE A 42 -16.34 5.34 -2.67
C ILE A 42 -14.87 5.56 -3.04
N LEU A 43 -14.06 6.01 -2.07
CA LEU A 43 -12.64 6.26 -2.30
C LEU A 43 -11.86 4.97 -2.60
N SER A 44 -12.25 3.84 -2.00
CA SER A 44 -11.64 2.54 -2.27
C SER A 44 -11.89 2.10 -3.71
N ASP A 45 -13.13 2.21 -4.19
CA ASP A 45 -13.51 1.86 -5.56
C ASP A 45 -12.80 2.76 -6.58
N GLU A 46 -12.83 4.08 -6.37
CA GLU A 46 -12.17 5.05 -7.25
C GLU A 46 -10.67 4.78 -7.39
N LYS A 47 -9.97 4.61 -6.26
CA LYS A 47 -8.52 4.37 -6.25
C LYS A 47 -8.17 3.02 -6.86
N TYR A 48 -8.95 1.97 -6.55
CA TYR A 48 -8.74 0.66 -7.14
C TYR A 48 -8.93 0.70 -8.66
N HIS A 49 -9.96 1.38 -9.16
CA HIS A 49 -10.16 1.58 -10.61
C HIS A 49 -9.00 2.32 -11.27
N GLN A 50 -8.48 3.38 -10.64
CA GLN A 50 -7.31 4.09 -11.13
C GLN A 50 -6.06 3.21 -11.17
N ILE A 51 -5.86 2.37 -10.15
CA ILE A 51 -4.75 1.42 -10.09
C ILE A 51 -4.85 0.40 -11.22
N VAL A 52 -6.03 -0.23 -11.40
CA VAL A 52 -6.25 -1.24 -12.45
C VAL A 52 -6.05 -0.65 -13.85
N SER A 53 -6.58 0.56 -14.09
CA SER A 53 -6.39 1.28 -15.36
C SER A 53 -4.91 1.58 -15.64
N PHE A 54 -4.20 2.09 -14.63
CA PHE A 54 -2.77 2.39 -14.75
C PHE A 54 -1.90 1.14 -14.94
N ALA A 55 -2.28 0.03 -14.30
CA ALA A 55 -1.55 -1.24 -14.39
C ALA A 55 -1.69 -1.95 -15.74
N SER A 56 -2.77 -1.66 -16.49
CA SER A 56 -3.14 -2.36 -17.72
C SER A 56 -3.28 -1.41 -18.93
N PRO A 57 -2.21 -0.68 -19.32
CA PRO A 57 -2.30 0.32 -20.39
C PRO A 57 -2.44 -0.29 -21.80
N VAL A 58 -2.26 -1.60 -21.93
CA VAL A 58 -2.25 -2.33 -23.20
C VAL A 58 -3.10 -3.60 -23.10
N THR A 59 -3.61 -4.04 -24.24
CA THR A 59 -4.30 -5.33 -24.35
C THR A 59 -3.33 -6.49 -24.05
N CYS A 60 -3.74 -7.39 -23.18
CA CYS A 60 -3.00 -8.61 -22.86
C CYS A 60 -3.08 -9.59 -24.03
N THR A 61 -1.96 -9.76 -24.73
CA THR A 61 -1.78 -10.78 -25.77
C THR A 61 -0.72 -11.82 -25.39
N ASN A 62 0.25 -11.45 -24.55
CA ASN A 62 1.27 -12.32 -24.00
C ASN A 62 1.34 -12.15 -22.47
N ALA A 63 1.19 -13.25 -21.73
CA ALA A 63 1.20 -13.23 -20.26
C ALA A 63 2.60 -12.96 -19.67
N ASP A 64 3.67 -13.31 -20.38
CA ASP A 64 5.05 -13.14 -19.89
C ASP A 64 5.46 -11.66 -19.74
N ASP A 65 4.75 -10.78 -20.44
CA ASP A 65 4.90 -9.34 -20.39
C ASP A 65 4.25 -8.73 -19.13
N TRP A 66 3.59 -9.55 -18.31
CA TRP A 66 2.91 -9.13 -17.10
C TRP A 66 3.64 -9.61 -15.86
N LYS A 67 3.50 -8.85 -14.79
CA LYS A 67 4.06 -9.11 -13.47
C LYS A 67 2.96 -8.99 -12.41
N LEU A 68 3.24 -9.52 -11.23
CA LEU A 68 2.34 -9.43 -10.08
C LEU A 68 2.89 -8.44 -9.06
N MET A 69 1.98 -7.70 -8.42
CA MET A 69 2.26 -6.88 -7.25
C MET A 69 1.19 -7.14 -6.19
N GLU A 70 1.57 -7.21 -4.93
CA GLU A 70 0.61 -7.35 -3.83
C GLU A 70 -0.20 -6.05 -3.66
N ILE A 71 -1.48 -6.20 -3.36
CA ILE A 71 -2.41 -5.12 -3.03
C ILE A 71 -3.34 -5.59 -1.91
N GLN A 72 -3.74 -4.71 -1.00
CA GLN A 72 -4.70 -5.06 0.03
C GLN A 72 -6.11 -5.23 -0.56
N SER A 73 -6.96 -5.96 0.14
CA SER A 73 -8.39 -6.06 -0.12
C SER A 73 -9.11 -6.16 1.22
N VAL A 74 -10.44 -6.11 1.20
CA VAL A 74 -11.22 -6.36 2.43
C VAL A 74 -10.91 -7.75 2.99
N CYS A 75 -10.62 -8.73 2.14
CA CYS A 75 -10.27 -10.09 2.54
C CYS A 75 -8.77 -10.32 2.84
N GLY A 76 -7.99 -9.25 2.96
CA GLY A 76 -6.55 -9.32 3.22
C GLY A 76 -5.71 -9.17 1.94
N ALA A 77 -4.53 -9.77 1.91
CA ALA A 77 -3.61 -9.64 0.80
C ALA A 77 -4.17 -10.26 -0.49
N SER A 78 -4.06 -9.52 -1.59
CA SER A 78 -4.45 -9.91 -2.94
C SER A 78 -3.32 -9.53 -3.92
N HIS A 79 -3.50 -9.83 -5.20
CA HIS A 79 -2.51 -9.56 -6.23
C HIS A 79 -3.12 -8.81 -7.41
N LEU A 80 -2.37 -7.84 -7.90
CA LEU A 80 -2.65 -7.08 -9.11
C LEU A 80 -1.68 -7.54 -10.22
N ALA A 81 -2.23 -7.89 -11.38
CA ALA A 81 -1.44 -8.04 -12.60
C ALA A 81 -1.15 -6.66 -13.20
N TYR A 82 0.09 -6.40 -13.59
CA TYR A 82 0.48 -5.16 -14.27
C TYR A 82 1.44 -5.45 -15.42
N HIS A 83 1.32 -4.69 -16.50
CA HIS A 83 2.19 -4.83 -17.68
C HIS A 83 3.59 -4.26 -17.40
N ARG A 84 4.64 -4.91 -17.91
CA ARG A 84 6.05 -4.52 -17.66
C ARG A 84 6.43 -3.11 -18.12
N SER A 85 5.66 -2.50 -19.03
CA SER A 85 5.89 -1.14 -19.51
C SER A 85 5.44 -0.05 -18.53
N VAL A 86 4.69 -0.42 -17.49
CA VAL A 86 4.19 0.53 -16.48
C VAL A 86 5.34 1.02 -15.61
N ASP A 87 5.34 2.32 -15.29
CA ASP A 87 6.22 2.86 -14.25
C ASP A 87 5.87 2.22 -12.89
N LYS A 88 6.73 1.28 -12.49
CA LYS A 88 6.59 0.51 -11.25
C LYS A 88 6.59 1.39 -10.00
N THR A 89 7.31 2.51 -10.00
CA THR A 89 7.36 3.43 -8.85
C THR A 89 6.04 4.15 -8.70
N THR A 90 5.52 4.71 -9.79
CA THR A 90 4.21 5.36 -9.79
C THR A 90 3.09 4.38 -9.41
N LEU A 91 3.10 3.15 -9.95
CA LEU A 91 2.12 2.13 -9.59
C LEU A 91 2.20 1.79 -8.09
N ARG A 92 3.41 1.58 -7.56
CA ARG A 92 3.60 1.27 -6.14
C ARG A 92 3.10 2.39 -5.24
N ASN A 93 3.34 3.66 -5.61
CA ASN A 93 2.85 4.79 -4.82
C ASN A 93 1.32 4.84 -4.76
N LYS A 94 0.65 4.54 -5.88
CA LYS A 94 -0.82 4.42 -5.91
C LYS A 94 -1.32 3.27 -5.03
N ILE A 95 -0.67 2.10 -5.11
CA ILE A 95 -1.01 0.94 -4.28
C ILE A 95 -0.78 1.23 -2.80
N ASN A 96 0.32 1.89 -2.42
CA ASN A 96 0.60 2.24 -1.05
C ASN A 96 -0.46 3.19 -0.47
N ASP A 97 -0.86 4.19 -1.24
CA ASP A 97 -1.95 5.10 -0.86
C ASP A 97 -3.29 4.37 -0.66
N TYR A 98 -3.63 3.48 -1.59
CA TYR A 98 -4.81 2.62 -1.46
C TYR A 98 -4.71 1.67 -0.25
N ASN A 99 -3.55 1.06 0.00
CA ASN A 99 -3.35 0.17 1.13
C ASN A 99 -3.52 0.92 2.47
N ARG A 100 -3.07 2.18 2.56
CA ARG A 100 -3.36 3.04 3.73
C ARG A 100 -4.86 3.27 3.89
N LEU A 101 -5.61 3.48 2.82
CA LEU A 101 -7.07 3.54 2.92
C LEU A 101 -7.65 2.22 3.48
N MET A 102 -7.17 1.08 2.96
CA MET A 102 -7.65 -0.23 3.35
C MET A 102 -7.34 -0.58 4.82
N GLU A 103 -6.29 -0.03 5.42
CA GLU A 103 -6.03 -0.14 6.86
C GLU A 103 -7.20 0.38 7.71
N VAL A 104 -7.90 1.40 7.25
CA VAL A 104 -9.06 2.01 7.94
C VAL A 104 -10.37 1.35 7.52
N TYR A 105 -10.52 1.06 6.23
CA TYR A 105 -11.78 0.55 5.68
C TYR A 105 -12.02 -0.93 6.00
N ARG A 106 -10.98 -1.78 5.88
CA ARG A 106 -11.11 -3.23 6.07
C ARG A 106 -11.72 -3.62 7.42
N PRO A 107 -11.30 -3.08 8.57
CA PRO A 107 -11.89 -3.44 9.86
C PRO A 107 -13.39 -3.19 9.98
N LEU A 108 -13.94 -2.24 9.20
CA LEU A 108 -15.37 -1.93 9.19
C LEU A 108 -16.19 -2.97 8.43
N ILE A 109 -15.62 -3.54 7.37
CA ILE A 109 -16.34 -4.40 6.41
C ILE A 109 -16.04 -5.88 6.60
N ALA A 110 -14.79 -6.26 6.87
CA ALA A 110 -14.36 -7.65 6.94
C ALA A 110 -15.23 -8.53 7.88
N PRO A 111 -15.69 -8.06 9.06
CA PRO A 111 -16.55 -8.85 9.93
C PRO A 111 -17.95 -9.16 9.37
N ARG A 112 -18.38 -8.47 8.29
CA ARG A 112 -19.73 -8.56 7.70
C ARG A 112 -19.75 -9.37 6.40
N ILE A 113 -18.60 -9.87 5.95
CA ILE A 113 -18.48 -10.60 4.68
C ILE A 113 -17.79 -11.94 4.88
N ASN A 114 -18.12 -12.91 4.02
CA ASN A 114 -17.43 -14.20 3.97
C ASN A 114 -16.26 -14.10 2.98
N CYS A 115 -15.05 -14.11 3.50
CA CYS A 115 -13.84 -14.14 2.69
C CYS A 115 -13.43 -15.57 2.37
N ALA A 116 -13.02 -15.79 1.12
CA ALA A 116 -12.33 -17.02 0.75
C ALA A 116 -10.97 -17.08 1.47
N ALA A 117 -10.48 -18.30 1.71
CA ALA A 117 -9.12 -18.50 2.18
C ALA A 117 -8.13 -17.91 1.18
N TYR A 118 -6.98 -17.45 1.68
CA TYR A 118 -5.90 -16.95 0.83
C TYR A 118 -5.49 -18.01 -0.20
N GLN A 119 -5.42 -17.60 -1.46
CA GLN A 119 -4.96 -18.44 -2.56
C GLN A 119 -3.63 -17.90 -3.07
N LYS A 120 -2.64 -18.80 -3.17
CA LYS A 120 -1.34 -18.45 -3.74
C LYS A 120 -1.51 -18.14 -5.24
N PRO A 121 -0.95 -17.03 -5.74
CA PRO A 121 -1.00 -16.74 -7.16
C PRO A 121 -0.05 -17.68 -7.93
N LEU A 122 -0.52 -18.21 -9.04
CA LEU A 122 0.25 -19.05 -9.97
C LEU A 122 0.96 -18.22 -11.06
N GLY A 123 0.41 -17.04 -11.38
CA GLY A 123 0.93 -16.18 -12.44
C GLY A 123 -0.15 -15.30 -13.04
N VAL A 124 0.10 -14.77 -14.22
CA VAL A 124 -0.87 -13.99 -15.00
C VAL A 124 -1.33 -14.82 -16.20
N ARG A 125 -2.60 -14.69 -16.58
CA ARG A 125 -3.15 -15.22 -17.83
C ARG A 125 -3.89 -14.10 -18.56
N CYS A 126 -3.81 -14.08 -19.88
CA CYS A 126 -4.65 -13.18 -20.67
C CYS A 126 -6.06 -13.78 -20.80
N ASN A 127 -7.08 -13.00 -20.45
CA ASN A 127 -8.48 -13.36 -20.63
C ASN A 127 -9.24 -12.13 -21.13
N ASN A 128 -9.88 -12.25 -22.30
CA ASN A 128 -10.58 -11.14 -22.96
C ASN A 128 -9.73 -9.86 -23.04
N GLY A 129 -8.46 -10.00 -23.41
CA GLY A 129 -7.52 -8.88 -23.53
C GLY A 129 -7.07 -8.27 -22.20
N LYS A 130 -7.42 -8.84 -21.05
CA LYS A 130 -6.99 -8.39 -19.71
C LYS A 130 -6.04 -9.38 -19.07
N GLY A 131 -4.98 -8.87 -18.43
CA GLY A 131 -4.13 -9.68 -17.57
C GLY A 131 -4.86 -10.00 -16.26
N ILE A 132 -5.15 -11.27 -16.02
CA ILE A 132 -5.85 -11.74 -14.81
C ILE A 132 -4.89 -12.61 -14.00
N VAL A 133 -4.89 -12.45 -12.67
CA VAL A 133 -4.13 -13.33 -11.78
C VAL A 133 -4.76 -14.72 -11.76
N GLY A 134 -3.96 -15.74 -12.05
CA GLY A 134 -4.31 -17.14 -11.83
C GLY A 134 -4.04 -17.51 -10.38
N TYR A 135 -4.98 -18.22 -9.76
CA TYR A 135 -4.86 -18.72 -8.39
C TYR A 135 -4.93 -20.26 -8.38
N GLU A 136 -4.23 -20.88 -7.44
CA GLU A 136 -4.34 -22.31 -7.21
C GLU A 136 -5.76 -22.63 -6.70
N GLN A 137 -6.48 -23.51 -7.41
CA GLN A 137 -7.79 -23.98 -6.96
C GLN A 137 -7.56 -24.89 -5.76
N THR A 138 -7.86 -24.40 -4.56
CA THR A 138 -7.95 -25.27 -3.38
C THR A 138 -9.18 -26.14 -3.55
N SER A 139 -9.02 -27.44 -3.85
CA SER A 139 -10.12 -28.40 -3.77
C SER A 139 -10.79 -28.27 -2.40
N PRO A 140 -12.13 -28.20 -2.32
CA PRO A 140 -12.79 -28.27 -1.03
C PRO A 140 -12.45 -29.65 -0.46
N GLY A 141 -11.69 -29.68 0.63
CA GLY A 141 -11.52 -30.88 1.43
C GLY A 141 -12.90 -31.30 1.92
N TYR A 142 -13.43 -32.38 1.35
CA TYR A 142 -14.59 -33.09 1.86
C TYR A 142 -14.24 -33.76 3.19
#